data_AF-A0A1J9PVQ5-F1
#
_entry.id   AF-A0A1J9PVQ5-F1
#
_cell.length_a   1.000
_cell.length_b   1.000
_cell.length_c   1.000
_cell.angle_alpha   90.00
_cell.angle_beta   90.00
_cell.angle_gamma   90.00
#
_symmetry.space_group_name_H-M   'P 1'
#
loop_
_entity.id
_entity.type
_entity.pdbx_description
1 polymer ?
#
loop_
_entity_poly.entity_id
_entity_poly.type
_entity_poly.pdbx_seq_one_letter_code
_entity_poly.pdbx_strand_id
1 'polypeptide(L)'
;MWKPVTLPYKSDSSSLPALPTTDEIRACTNILWERQSIKVVAANDEIVVKFGGSIHVWEGQALIYLERYVPKVSAPRLYAMYREVDEQVFLIMQRAPGLSLDKVWPSLTESEKDDIIAKLRQNFDAMRQAECPWPEFFGGFDGGGVHHYLFYNQKETHNYLGPFYGEDAFIAGLFGNF
;
A
#
# COMPACT_ATOMS: atom_id res chain seq x y z
N MET A 1 -17.45 4.20 9.58
CA MET A 1 -17.45 3.73 8.18
C MET A 1 -16.34 4.45 7.45
N TRP A 2 -15.44 3.70 6.80
CA TRP A 2 -14.31 4.26 6.04
C TRP A 2 -14.80 5.12 4.87
N LYS A 3 -14.07 6.20 4.59
CA LYS A 3 -14.26 7.04 3.41
C LYS A 3 -12.88 7.29 2.79
N PRO A 4 -12.69 7.01 1.50
CA PRO A 4 -11.43 7.28 0.83
C PRO A 4 -11.08 8.76 0.91
N VAL A 5 -9.80 9.07 1.08
CA VAL A 5 -9.32 10.47 1.06
C VAL A 5 -9.21 10.97 -0.38
N THR A 6 -9.35 12.27 -0.58
CA THR A 6 -9.10 12.91 -1.88
C THR A 6 -7.63 13.27 -2.04
N LEU A 7 -7.15 13.37 -3.27
CA LEU A 7 -5.85 13.96 -3.56
C LEU A 7 -5.96 15.49 -3.68
N PRO A 8 -4.91 16.25 -3.30
CA PRO A 8 -3.75 15.77 -2.55
C PRO A 8 -4.12 15.43 -1.10
N TYR A 9 -3.50 14.38 -0.56
CA TYR A 9 -3.60 13.98 0.83
C TYR A 9 -2.34 14.37 1.59
N LYS A 10 -2.51 14.90 2.80
CA LYS A 10 -1.47 15.08 3.79
C LYS A 10 -2.01 14.61 5.14
N SER A 11 -1.19 13.89 5.90
CA SER A 11 -1.57 13.43 7.24
C SER A 11 -1.69 14.60 8.21
N ASP A 12 -2.67 14.54 9.10
CA ASP A 12 -2.92 15.55 10.13
C ASP A 12 -2.08 15.29 11.41
N SER A 13 -1.14 14.34 11.36
CA SER A 13 -0.29 14.02 12.50
C SER A 13 0.53 15.24 12.93
N SER A 14 0.45 15.58 14.22
CA SER A 14 1.14 16.74 14.80
C SER A 14 2.67 16.61 14.82
N SER A 15 3.21 15.43 14.52
CA SER A 15 4.65 15.11 14.54
C SER A 15 5.18 14.66 13.17
N LEU A 16 4.68 15.23 12.08
CA LEU A 16 5.20 14.91 10.74
C LEU A 16 6.63 15.43 10.57
N PRO A 17 7.54 14.63 9.98
CA PRO A 17 8.83 15.12 9.57
C PRO A 17 8.69 16.16 8.44
N ALA A 18 9.75 16.93 8.20
CA ALA A 18 9.81 17.82 7.04
C ALA A 18 9.74 16.97 5.76
N LEU A 19 8.65 17.13 5.00
CA LEU A 19 8.42 16.34 3.78
C LEU A 19 9.24 16.92 2.62
N PRO A 20 9.90 16.08 1.81
CA PRO A 20 10.65 16.54 0.66
C PRO A 20 9.71 17.06 -0.44
N THR A 21 10.21 18.00 -1.22
CA THR A 21 9.58 18.49 -2.45
C THR A 21 9.69 17.46 -3.58
N THR A 22 8.84 17.57 -4.61
CA THR A 22 8.91 16.69 -5.79
C THR A 22 10.29 16.76 -6.46
N ASP A 23 10.92 17.93 -6.51
CA ASP A 23 12.25 18.09 -7.13
C ASP A 23 13.35 17.39 -6.31
N GLU A 24 13.31 17.50 -4.98
CA GLU A 24 14.22 16.75 -4.10
C GLU A 24 14.03 15.24 -4.22
N ILE A 25 12.78 14.78 -4.33
CA ILE A 25 12.45 13.36 -4.55
C ILE A 25 13.04 12.88 -5.88
N ARG A 26 12.83 13.63 -6.97
CA ARG A 26 13.31 13.28 -8.31
C ARG A 26 14.84 13.31 -8.40
N ALA A 27 15.48 14.26 -7.72
CA ALA A 27 16.94 14.39 -7.65
C ALA A 27 17.60 13.40 -6.67
N CYS A 28 16.83 12.68 -5.85
CA CYS A 28 17.36 11.78 -4.83
C CYS A 28 18.16 10.63 -5.46
N THR A 29 19.42 10.50 -5.03
CA THR A 29 20.35 9.46 -5.50
C THR A 29 20.31 8.19 -4.65
N ASN A 30 19.68 8.23 -3.47
CA ASN A 30 19.54 7.08 -2.59
C ASN A 30 18.36 6.20 -3.02
N ILE A 31 18.55 5.47 -4.12
CA ILE A 31 17.54 4.61 -4.73
C ILE A 31 17.53 3.25 -4.00
N LEU A 32 16.41 2.93 -3.35
CA LEU A 32 16.21 1.63 -2.71
C LEU A 32 15.76 0.56 -3.70
N TRP A 33 14.95 0.96 -4.69
CA TRP A 33 14.42 0.07 -5.72
C TRP A 33 13.94 0.88 -6.94
N GLU A 34 14.14 0.33 -8.14
CA GLU A 34 13.72 0.97 -9.38
C GLU A 34 13.34 -0.08 -10.44
N ARG A 35 12.21 0.16 -11.11
CA ARG A 35 11.78 -0.48 -12.35
C ARG A 35 11.21 0.58 -13.28
N GLN A 36 10.98 0.21 -14.53
CA GLN A 36 10.62 1.12 -15.62
C GLN A 36 9.60 2.22 -15.27
N SER A 37 8.55 1.90 -14.50
CA SER A 37 7.47 2.84 -14.16
C SER A 37 7.32 3.12 -12.66
N ILE A 38 8.27 2.66 -11.83
CA ILE A 38 8.20 2.78 -10.37
C ILE A 38 9.61 2.98 -9.80
N LYS A 39 9.73 3.98 -8.92
CA LYS A 39 10.95 4.26 -8.17
C LYS A 39 10.65 4.38 -6.68
N VAL A 40 11.55 3.86 -5.86
CA VAL A 40 11.52 3.97 -4.39
C VAL A 40 12.84 4.59 -3.95
N VAL A 41 12.79 5.76 -3.33
CA VAL A 41 13.96 6.49 -2.84
C VAL A 41 13.87 6.73 -1.34
N ALA A 42 15.01 6.64 -0.65
CA ALA A 42 15.11 7.05 0.75
C ALA A 42 15.53 8.52 0.79
N ALA A 43 14.55 9.41 1.02
CA ALA A 43 14.81 10.84 1.11
C ALA A 43 15.68 11.19 2.33
N ASN A 44 15.48 10.48 3.44
CA ASN A 44 16.31 10.53 4.64
C ASN A 44 16.09 9.25 5.49
N ASP A 45 16.49 9.24 6.76
CA ASP A 45 16.34 8.09 7.66
C ASP A 45 14.91 7.86 8.17
N GLU A 46 14.02 8.83 8.01
CA GLU A 46 12.62 8.77 8.46
C GLU A 46 11.62 8.65 7.31
N ILE A 47 12.02 9.00 6.08
CA ILE A 47 11.14 9.13 4.92
C ILE A 47 11.65 8.28 3.76
N VAL A 48 10.74 7.47 3.23
CA VAL A 48 10.86 6.82 1.93
C VAL A 48 9.76 7.34 1.01
N VAL A 49 10.06 7.50 -0.27
CA VAL A 49 9.09 7.94 -1.28
C VAL A 49 9.00 6.90 -2.37
N LYS A 50 7.80 6.40 -2.61
CA LYS A 50 7.47 5.52 -3.73
C LYS A 50 6.71 6.34 -4.77
N PHE A 51 7.21 6.39 -6.00
CA PHE A 51 6.58 7.20 -7.05
C PHE A 51 6.74 6.60 -8.45
N GLY A 52 5.88 7.04 -9.37
CA GLY A 52 5.95 6.68 -10.78
C GLY A 52 4.58 6.38 -11.41
N GLY A 53 4.59 6.06 -12.70
CA GLY A 53 3.38 5.84 -13.50
C GLY A 53 2.62 4.55 -13.21
N SER A 54 3.22 3.60 -12.48
CA SER A 54 2.51 2.39 -12.00
C SER A 54 2.31 2.38 -10.48
N ILE A 55 2.37 3.56 -9.86
CA ILE A 55 1.95 3.76 -8.47
C ILE A 55 0.50 4.19 -8.46
N HIS A 56 -0.25 3.67 -7.49
CA HIS A 56 -1.69 3.81 -7.48
C HIS A 56 -2.19 4.35 -6.14
N VAL A 57 -3.25 5.15 -6.20
CA VAL A 57 -3.85 5.82 -5.04
C VAL A 57 -4.38 4.84 -4.01
N TRP A 58 -4.87 3.67 -4.44
CA TRP A 58 -5.39 2.64 -3.53
C TRP A 58 -4.35 2.08 -2.56
N GLU A 59 -3.06 2.12 -2.90
CA GLU A 59 -1.99 1.75 -1.98
C GLU A 59 -1.94 2.72 -0.79
N GLY A 60 -2.02 4.03 -1.05
CA GLY A 60 -2.09 5.03 0.00
C GLY A 60 -3.39 4.94 0.82
N GLN A 61 -4.53 4.70 0.18
CA GLN A 61 -5.80 4.47 0.88
C GLN A 61 -5.70 3.29 1.87
N ALA A 62 -5.07 2.18 1.45
CA ALA A 62 -4.87 1.02 2.30
C ALA A 62 -3.98 1.33 3.51
N LEU A 63 -2.89 2.08 3.34
CA LEU A 63 -2.03 2.50 4.46
C LEU A 63 -2.79 3.37 5.47
N ILE A 64 -3.58 4.35 5.01
CA ILE A 64 -4.40 5.20 5.89
C ILE A 64 -5.44 4.36 6.63
N TYR A 65 -6.08 3.40 5.95
CA TYR A 65 -7.06 2.51 6.59
C TYR A 65 -6.40 1.65 7.68
N LEU A 66 -5.26 1.02 7.38
CA LEU A 66 -4.51 0.21 8.36
C LEU A 66 -4.11 1.04 9.58
N GLU A 67 -3.59 2.25 9.38
CA GLU A 67 -3.19 3.13 10.49
C GLU A 67 -4.38 3.48 11.40
N ARG A 68 -5.56 3.76 10.83
CA ARG A 68 -6.73 4.23 11.60
C ARG A 68 -7.54 3.12 12.23
N TYR A 69 -7.70 1.98 11.55
CA TYR A 69 -8.66 0.94 11.92
C TYR A 69 -8.01 -0.38 12.29
N VAL A 70 -6.76 -0.62 11.88
CA VAL A 70 -6.04 -1.86 12.17
C VAL A 70 -4.63 -1.58 12.70
N PRO A 71 -4.45 -0.75 13.75
CA PRO A 71 -3.15 -0.26 14.19
C PRO A 71 -2.19 -1.34 14.73
N LYS A 72 -2.69 -2.57 14.92
CA LYS A 72 -1.87 -3.75 15.26
C LYS A 72 -1.00 -4.21 14.08
N VAL A 73 -1.38 -3.86 12.86
CA VAL A 73 -0.62 -4.18 11.65
C VAL A 73 0.52 -3.19 11.53
N SER A 74 1.75 -3.73 11.48
CA SER A 74 2.97 -2.96 11.32
C SER A 74 3.16 -2.57 9.85
N ALA A 75 2.40 -1.57 9.40
CA ALA A 75 2.52 -0.96 8.08
C ALA A 75 3.20 0.42 8.18
N PRO A 76 3.90 0.89 7.13
CA PRO A 76 4.40 2.25 7.07
C PRO A 76 3.26 3.27 7.17
N ARG A 77 3.47 4.35 7.93
CA ARG A 77 2.53 5.48 7.95
C ARG A 77 2.66 6.32 6.68
N LEU A 78 1.53 6.69 6.08
CA LEU A 78 1.52 7.58 4.92
C LEU A 78 1.49 9.04 5.40
N TYR A 79 2.50 9.82 5.01
CA TYR A 79 2.62 11.23 5.37
C TYR A 79 1.97 12.15 4.34
N ALA A 80 2.13 11.85 3.06
CA ALA A 80 1.48 12.55 1.97
C ALA A 80 1.30 11.64 0.76
N MET A 81 0.28 11.94 -0.04
CA MET A 81 0.02 11.30 -1.32
C MET A 81 -0.56 12.30 -2.30
N TYR A 82 -0.01 12.38 -3.49
CA TYR A 82 -0.46 13.30 -4.52
C TYR A 82 -0.16 12.77 -5.92
N ARG A 83 -0.71 13.45 -6.92
CA ARG A 83 -0.54 13.17 -8.34
C ARG A 83 0.01 14.41 -9.02
N GLU A 84 1.06 14.23 -9.81
CA GLU A 84 1.66 15.28 -10.63
C GLU A 84 0.98 15.40 -12.00
N VAL A 85 1.30 16.46 -12.74
CA VAL A 85 0.74 16.75 -14.07
C VAL A 85 1.07 15.65 -15.09
N ASP A 86 2.17 14.92 -14.89
CA ASP A 86 2.60 13.78 -15.70
C ASP A 86 1.93 12.45 -15.32
N GLU A 87 0.84 12.50 -14.53
CA GLU A 87 0.08 11.36 -14.01
C GLU A 87 0.84 10.44 -13.05
N GLN A 88 2.08 10.79 -12.68
CA GLN A 88 2.81 10.03 -11.66
C GLN A 88 2.20 10.26 -10.29
N VAL A 89 2.02 9.17 -9.55
CA VAL A 89 1.57 9.21 -8.16
C VAL A 89 2.79 9.15 -7.25
N PHE A 90 2.77 9.96 -6.20
CA PHE A 90 3.80 10.01 -5.17
C PHE A 90 3.20 9.58 -3.84
N LEU A 91 3.84 8.63 -3.16
CA LEU A 91 3.53 8.18 -1.81
C LEU A 91 4.73 8.51 -0.92
N ILE A 92 4.61 9.53 -0.08
CA ILE A 92 5.60 9.89 0.94
C ILE A 92 5.20 9.20 2.23
N MET A 93 6.05 8.31 2.73
CA MET A 93 5.71 7.44 3.85
C MET A 93 6.88 7.20 4.80
N GLN A 94 6.56 6.67 5.97
CA GLN A 94 7.53 6.29 7.00
C GLN A 94 8.57 5.31 6.44
N ARG A 95 9.84 5.61 6.64
CA ARG A 95 10.93 4.64 6.45
C ARG A 95 11.02 3.76 7.70
N ALA A 96 10.72 2.47 7.54
CA ALA A 96 10.91 1.51 8.62
C ALA A 96 12.42 1.25 8.82
N PRO A 97 12.97 1.42 10.03
CA PRO A 97 14.36 1.09 10.29
C PRO A 97 14.56 -0.42 10.28
N GLY A 98 15.70 -0.87 9.77
CA GLY A 98 16.11 -2.28 9.84
C GLY A 98 16.64 -2.83 8.52
N LEU A 99 16.85 -4.15 8.52
CA LEU A 99 17.30 -4.93 7.38
C LEU A 99 16.14 -5.76 6.84
N SER A 100 16.14 -6.01 5.53
CA SER A 100 15.12 -6.84 4.91
C SER A 100 15.29 -8.30 5.35
N LEU A 101 14.16 -8.97 5.58
CA LEU A 101 14.14 -10.31 6.18
C LEU A 101 14.92 -11.32 5.32
N ASP A 102 14.83 -11.23 4.00
CA ASP A 102 15.55 -12.08 3.04
C ASP A 102 17.07 -12.05 3.22
N LYS A 103 17.64 -10.90 3.61
CA LYS A 103 19.09 -10.75 3.81
C LYS A 103 19.57 -11.39 5.09
N VAL A 104 18.78 -11.30 6.15
CA VAL A 104 19.16 -11.79 7.49
C VAL A 104 18.69 -13.24 7.72
N TRP A 105 17.65 -13.71 7.03
CA TRP A 105 17.06 -15.03 7.23
C TRP A 105 18.08 -16.18 7.24
N PRO A 106 19.09 -16.22 6.36
CA PRO A 106 20.07 -17.30 6.35
C PRO A 106 20.98 -17.33 7.60
N SER A 107 21.19 -16.19 8.27
CA SER A 107 22.06 -16.09 9.45
C SER A 107 21.32 -16.27 10.78
N LEU A 108 19.99 -16.32 10.77
CA LEU A 108 19.19 -16.47 11.99
C LEU A 108 19.21 -17.91 12.50
N THR A 109 19.27 -18.04 13.82
CA THR A 109 19.00 -19.28 14.55
C THR A 109 17.54 -19.72 14.41
N GLU A 110 17.24 -20.98 14.73
CA GLU A 110 15.86 -21.48 14.72
C GLU A 110 14.95 -20.69 15.67
N SER A 111 15.44 -20.42 16.90
CA SER A 111 14.69 -19.63 17.89
C SER A 111 14.36 -18.21 17.38
N GLU A 112 15.30 -17.54 16.72
CA GLU A 112 15.05 -16.20 16.16
C GLU A 112 14.04 -16.25 15.00
N LYS A 113 14.07 -17.30 14.19
CA LYS A 113 13.08 -17.52 13.13
C LYS A 113 11.69 -17.75 13.73
N ASP A 114 11.58 -18.55 14.79
CA ASP A 114 10.32 -18.81 15.48
C ASP A 114 9.72 -17.51 16.05
N ASP A 115 10.54 -16.65 16.66
CA ASP A 115 10.11 -15.35 17.17
C ASP A 115 9.60 -14.43 16.04
N ILE A 116 10.26 -14.42 14.89
CA ILE A 116 9.82 -13.64 13.71
C ILE A 116 8.51 -14.20 13.16
N ILE A 117 8.39 -15.52 13.03
CA ILE A 117 7.17 -16.19 12.56
C ILE A 117 5.99 -15.85 13.49
N ALA A 118 6.21 -15.85 14.81
CA ALA A 118 5.18 -15.47 15.76
C ALA A 118 4.69 -14.03 15.55
N LYS A 119 5.61 -13.08 15.33
CA LYS A 119 5.27 -11.66 15.03
C LYS A 119 4.54 -11.51 13.69
N LEU A 120 4.99 -12.22 12.66
CA LEU A 120 4.32 -12.22 11.34
C LEU A 120 2.90 -12.77 11.45
N ARG A 121 2.70 -13.88 12.19
CA ARG A 121 1.39 -14.47 12.43
C ARG A 121 0.43 -13.46 13.06
N GLN A 122 0.86 -12.76 14.11
CA GLN A 122 0.05 -11.72 14.77
C GLN A 122 -0.36 -10.60 13.80
N ASN A 123 0.55 -10.18 12.91
CA ASN A 123 0.25 -9.16 11.89
C ASN A 123 -0.77 -9.66 10.87
N PHE A 124 -0.61 -10.88 10.35
CA PHE A 124 -1.56 -11.46 9.40
C PHE A 124 -2.93 -11.71 10.04
N ASP A 125 -2.97 -12.16 11.30
CA ASP A 125 -4.21 -12.39 12.01
C ASP A 125 -4.95 -11.06 12.24
N ALA A 126 -4.24 -9.98 12.58
CA ALA A 126 -4.83 -8.65 12.68
C ALA A 126 -5.41 -8.17 11.33
N MET A 127 -4.72 -8.41 10.21
CA MET A 127 -5.26 -8.09 8.88
C MET A 127 -6.51 -8.92 8.54
N ARG A 128 -6.52 -10.22 8.86
CA ARG A 128 -7.67 -11.10 8.58
C ARG A 128 -8.89 -10.80 9.46
N GLN A 129 -8.66 -10.31 10.67
CA GLN A 129 -9.71 -9.90 11.60
C GLN A 129 -10.25 -8.49 11.31
N ALA A 130 -9.63 -7.75 10.39
CA ALA A 130 -10.10 -6.42 10.03
C ALA A 130 -11.51 -6.50 9.43
N GLU A 131 -12.43 -5.72 10.00
CA GLU A 131 -13.81 -5.66 9.50
C GLU A 131 -13.86 -4.92 8.17
N CYS A 132 -14.54 -5.50 7.17
CA CYS A 132 -14.79 -4.80 5.92
C CYS A 132 -15.57 -3.51 6.21
N PRO A 133 -15.09 -2.33 5.79
CA PRO A 133 -15.76 -1.08 6.14
C PRO A 133 -17.12 -0.89 5.48
N TRP A 134 -17.43 -1.67 4.43
CA TRP A 134 -18.67 -1.60 3.68
C TRP A 134 -19.36 -2.96 3.67
N PRO A 135 -20.69 -3.02 3.88
CA PRO A 135 -21.44 -4.27 3.89
C PRO A 135 -21.30 -5.04 2.58
N GLU A 136 -21.05 -6.35 2.68
CA GLU A 136 -20.95 -7.29 1.55
C GLU A 136 -19.96 -6.88 0.43
N PHE A 137 -19.04 -5.97 0.71
CA PHE A 137 -18.19 -5.35 -0.29
C PHE A 137 -16.91 -6.15 -0.56
N PHE A 138 -16.60 -6.35 -1.83
CA PHE A 138 -15.33 -6.88 -2.32
C PHE A 138 -14.69 -5.90 -3.30
N GLY A 139 -13.61 -5.26 -2.91
CA GLY A 139 -12.92 -4.25 -3.69
C GLY A 139 -11.79 -3.56 -2.92
N GLY A 140 -11.26 -2.49 -3.49
CA GLY A 140 -10.20 -1.69 -2.87
C GLY A 140 -10.72 -0.66 -1.86
N PHE A 141 -9.84 -0.18 -0.97
CA PHE A 141 -10.14 0.92 -0.05
C PHE A 141 -10.33 2.27 -0.74
N ASP A 142 -10.10 2.37 -2.04
CA ASP A 142 -10.52 3.50 -2.87
C ASP A 142 -12.02 3.43 -3.26
N GLY A 143 -12.72 2.36 -2.88
CA GLY A 143 -14.09 2.08 -3.30
C GLY A 143 -14.18 1.48 -4.70
N GLY A 144 -13.04 1.17 -5.32
CA GLY A 144 -12.94 0.61 -6.66
C GLY A 144 -12.96 -0.93 -6.68
N GLY A 145 -12.62 -1.48 -7.84
CA GLY A 145 -12.56 -2.92 -8.08
C GLY A 145 -11.50 -3.65 -7.24
N VAL A 146 -11.39 -4.94 -7.49
CA VAL A 146 -10.45 -5.83 -6.79
C VAL A 146 -9.08 -5.72 -7.46
N HIS A 147 -8.13 -5.06 -6.80
CA HIS A 147 -6.77 -4.80 -7.30
C HIS A 147 -5.88 -6.05 -7.33
N HIS A 148 -6.31 -7.08 -8.05
CA HIS A 148 -5.64 -8.37 -8.19
C HIS A 148 -5.64 -8.78 -9.66
N TYR A 149 -4.56 -9.43 -10.14
CA TYR A 149 -4.36 -9.73 -11.56
C TYR A 149 -5.49 -10.58 -12.17
N LEU A 150 -6.11 -11.47 -11.38
CA LEU A 150 -7.26 -12.29 -11.81
C LEU A 150 -8.52 -11.46 -12.10
N PHE A 151 -8.60 -10.25 -11.57
CA PHE A 151 -9.69 -9.30 -11.79
C PHE A 151 -9.27 -8.17 -12.72
N TYR A 152 -8.08 -8.22 -13.32
CA TYR A 152 -7.72 -7.27 -14.37
C TYR A 152 -8.59 -7.57 -15.61
N ASN A 153 -9.36 -6.58 -16.06
CA ASN A 153 -10.35 -6.76 -17.12
C ASN A 153 -9.66 -7.13 -18.44
N GLN A 154 -9.95 -8.35 -18.92
CA GLN A 154 -9.34 -8.88 -20.14
C GLN A 154 -10.06 -8.43 -21.42
N LYS A 155 -11.27 -7.89 -21.31
CA LYS A 155 -12.16 -7.73 -22.46
C LYS A 155 -11.91 -6.42 -23.18
N GLU A 156 -11.94 -5.25 -22.52
CA GLU A 156 -11.85 -3.97 -23.25
C GLU A 156 -11.25 -2.78 -22.48
N THR A 157 -10.99 -2.86 -21.16
CA THR A 157 -10.54 -1.70 -20.37
C THR A 157 -9.34 -1.98 -19.45
N HIS A 158 -8.43 -1.00 -19.30
CA HIS A 158 -7.31 -1.04 -18.35
C HIS A 158 -7.78 -0.78 -16.91
N ASN A 159 -8.74 -1.56 -16.43
CA ASN A 159 -9.28 -1.44 -15.08
C ASN A 159 -9.39 -2.81 -14.38
N TYR A 160 -9.63 -2.76 -13.08
CA TYR A 160 -9.98 -3.93 -12.29
C TYR A 160 -11.49 -4.09 -12.20
N LEU A 161 -11.97 -5.33 -12.32
CA LEU A 161 -13.37 -5.67 -12.15
C LEU A 161 -13.85 -5.39 -10.72
N GLY A 162 -15.14 -5.10 -10.60
CA GLY A 162 -15.78 -4.73 -9.34
C GLY A 162 -15.89 -3.20 -9.16
N PRO A 163 -16.19 -2.71 -7.94
CA PRO A 163 -16.40 -3.52 -6.74
C PRO A 163 -17.59 -4.47 -6.87
N PHE A 164 -17.57 -5.55 -6.10
CA PHE A 164 -18.67 -6.50 -6.02
C PHE A 164 -19.39 -6.37 -4.68
N TYR A 165 -20.68 -6.68 -4.69
CA TYR A 165 -21.52 -6.74 -3.51
C TYR A 165 -22.10 -8.15 -3.40
N GLY A 166 -21.69 -8.89 -2.38
CA GLY A 166 -22.03 -10.28 -2.17
C GLY A 166 -21.02 -11.25 -2.79
N GLU A 167 -20.91 -12.42 -2.17
CA GLU A 167 -19.99 -13.49 -2.57
C GLU A 167 -20.28 -14.01 -3.98
N ASP A 168 -21.56 -14.23 -4.32
CA ASP A 168 -21.97 -14.71 -5.65
C ASP A 168 -21.50 -13.78 -6.78
N ALA A 169 -21.58 -12.46 -6.58
CA ALA A 169 -21.14 -11.47 -7.55
C ALA A 169 -19.62 -11.47 -7.72
N PHE A 170 -18.88 -11.57 -6.60
CA PHE A 170 -17.42 -11.68 -6.60
C PHE A 170 -16.95 -12.94 -7.34
N ILE A 171 -17.58 -14.09 -7.05
CA ILE A 171 -17.28 -15.38 -7.69
C ILE A 171 -17.61 -15.32 -9.19
N ALA A 172 -18.78 -14.80 -9.57
CA ALA A 172 -19.16 -14.64 -10.97
C ALA A 172 -18.18 -13.73 -11.72
N GLY A 173 -17.72 -12.65 -11.09
CA GLY A 173 -16.69 -11.76 -11.64
C GLY A 173 -15.37 -12.47 -11.92
N LEU A 174 -14.94 -13.37 -11.02
CA LEU A 174 -13.72 -14.17 -11.21
C LEU A 174 -13.83 -15.13 -12.40
N PHE A 175 -14.94 -15.86 -12.52
CA PHE A 175 -15.11 -16.85 -13.59
C PHE A 175 -15.48 -16.22 -14.95
N GLY A 176 -16.10 -15.04 -14.95
CA GLY A 176 -16.51 -14.33 -16.16
C GLY A 176 -15.40 -13.51 -16.85
N ASN A 177 -14.20 -13.42 -16.25
CA ASN A 177 -13.08 -12.59 -16.72
C ASN A 177 -12.16 -13.28 -17.75
N PHE A 178 -12.61 -14.38 -18.36
CA PHE A 178 -11.94 -15.05 -19.48
C PHE A 178 -12.69 -14.78 -20.79
#